data_AF-A0A2W4ZGV1-F1
#
_entry.id   AF-A0A2W4ZGV1-F1
#
_cell.length_a   1.000
_cell.length_b   1.000
_cell.length_c   1.000
_cell.angle_alpha   90.00
_cell.angle_beta   90.00
_cell.angle_gamma   90.00
#
_symmetry.space_group_name_H-M   'P 1'
#
loop_
_entity.id
_entity.type
_entity.pdbx_description
1 polymer ?
#
loop_
_entity_poly.entity_id
_entity_poly.type
_entity_poly.pdbx_seq_one_letter_code
_entity_poly.pdbx_strand_id
1 'polypeptide(L)'
;MNTDVPSPNDVINQMIALRLQRAEIDNQIDTLKPDFLEACAALDISQLRHEQALVLRKLTPGQWDYPDPILEHEQRLKHLKQQFRETHEPTTGREISWSIRLTT
;
A
#
# COMPACT_ATOMS: atom_id res chain seq x y z
N MET A 1 -24.31 -31.52 4.32
CA MET A 1 -23.12 -30.64 4.30
C MET A 1 -23.34 -29.59 5.37
N ASN A 2 -22.68 -29.71 6.52
CA ASN A 2 -22.80 -28.74 7.60
C ASN A 2 -22.06 -27.48 7.18
N THR A 3 -22.81 -26.45 6.81
CA THR A 3 -22.31 -25.08 6.75
C THR A 3 -22.29 -24.54 8.17
N ASP A 4 -21.33 -24.98 8.97
CA ASP A 4 -21.02 -24.29 10.23
C ASP A 4 -20.45 -22.93 9.84
N VAL A 5 -21.31 -21.91 9.91
CA VAL A 5 -20.89 -20.53 9.73
C VAL A 5 -19.92 -20.22 10.86
N PRO A 6 -18.65 -19.86 10.56
CA PRO A 6 -17.67 -19.57 11.59
C PRO A 6 -18.18 -18.45 12.49
N SER A 7 -17.93 -18.55 13.80
CA SER A 7 -18.40 -17.52 14.72
C SER A 7 -17.77 -16.18 14.34
N PRO A 8 -18.43 -15.03 14.62
CA PRO A 8 -17.87 -13.72 14.30
C PRO A 8 -16.45 -13.51 14.85
N ASN A 9 -16.16 -14.03 16.04
CA ASN A 9 -14.84 -13.97 16.65
C ASN A 9 -13.81 -14.82 15.89
N ASP A 10 -14.20 -16.00 15.39
CA ASP A 10 -13.29 -16.84 14.60
C ASP A 10 -12.91 -16.14 13.30
N VAL A 11 -13.86 -15.47 12.63
CA VAL A 11 -13.60 -14.69 11.42
C VAL A 11 -12.66 -13.52 11.70
N ILE A 12 -12.88 -12.78 12.80
CA ILE A 12 -12.00 -11.67 13.22
C ILE A 12 -10.59 -12.18 13.52
N ASN A 13 -10.47 -13.28 14.27
CA ASN A 13 -9.19 -13.88 14.63
C ASN A 13 -8.43 -14.40 13.39
N GLN A 14 -9.13 -15.05 12.46
CA GLN A 14 -8.54 -15.47 11.17
C GLN A 14 -8.03 -14.26 10.38
N MET A 15 -8.79 -13.16 10.32
CA MET A 15 -8.36 -11.94 9.65
C MET A 15 -7.11 -11.33 10.30
N ILE A 16 -7.04 -11.28 11.64
CA ILE A 16 -5.86 -10.80 12.37
C ILE A 16 -4.65 -11.69 12.10
N ALA A 17 -4.82 -13.02 12.12
CA ALA A 17 -3.74 -13.97 11.82
C ALA A 17 -3.20 -13.78 10.40
N LEU A 18 -4.07 -13.62 9.40
CA LEU A 18 -3.67 -13.32 8.02
C LEU A 18 -2.95 -11.98 7.90
N ARG A 19 -3.35 -10.96 8.67
CA ARG A 19 -2.66 -9.66 8.71
C ARG A 19 -1.26 -9.77 9.29
N LEU A 20 -1.07 -10.58 10.32
CA LEU A 20 0.26 -10.85 10.89
C LEU A 20 1.15 -11.60 9.89
N GLN A 21 0.62 -12.64 9.23
CA GLN A 21 1.36 -13.36 8.19
C GLN A 21 1.75 -12.46 7.02
N ARG A 22 0.84 -11.58 6.59
CA ARG A 22 1.14 -10.60 5.54
C ARG A 22 2.24 -9.63 5.96
N ALA A 23 2.19 -9.11 7.20
CA ALA A 23 3.23 -8.20 7.69
C ALA A 23 4.61 -8.88 7.73
N GLU A 24 4.66 -10.16 8.12
CA GLU A 24 5.89 -10.95 8.10
C GLU A 24 6.43 -11.15 6.67
N ILE A 25 5.56 -11.48 5.71
CA ILE A 25 5.95 -11.61 4.30
C ILE A 25 6.42 -10.27 3.74
N ASP A 26 5.71 -9.18 4.03
CA ASP A 26 6.09 -7.83 3.59
C ASP A 26 7.49 -7.47 4.13
N ASN A 27 7.79 -7.77 5.41
CA ASN A 27 9.12 -7.60 6.00
C ASN A 27 10.21 -8.45 5.30
N GLN A 28 9.90 -9.71 4.98
CA GLN A 28 10.83 -10.58 4.27
C GLN A 28 11.11 -10.07 2.85
N ILE A 29 10.09 -9.58 2.15
CA ILE A 29 10.24 -8.95 0.83
C ILE A 29 11.11 -7.70 0.94
N ASP A 30 10.86 -6.84 1.91
CA ASP A 30 11.65 -5.62 2.12
C ASP A 30 13.11 -5.94 2.47
N THR A 31 13.35 -7.03 3.20
CA THR A 31 14.70 -7.53 3.51
C THR A 31 15.40 -8.09 2.27
N LEU A 32 14.69 -8.79 1.38
CA LEU A 32 15.23 -9.34 0.12
C LEU A 32 15.48 -8.27 -0.95
N LYS A 33 14.79 -7.13 -0.85
CA LYS A 33 14.76 -6.09 -1.88
C LYS A 33 16.14 -5.57 -2.31
N PRO A 34 17.12 -5.32 -1.42
CA PRO A 34 18.44 -4.86 -1.83
C PRO A 34 19.14 -5.88 -2.74
N ASP A 35 19.19 -7.14 -2.33
CA ASP A 35 19.83 -8.23 -3.08
C ASP A 35 19.13 -8.47 -4.42
N PHE A 36 17.80 -8.37 -4.44
CA PHE A 36 17.02 -8.45 -5.67
C PHE A 36 17.40 -7.35 -6.67
N LEU A 37 17.56 -6.11 -6.19
CA LEU A 37 17.95 -4.98 -7.04
C LEU A 37 19.39 -5.12 -7.54
N GLU A 38 20.31 -5.60 -6.70
CA GLU A 38 21.70 -5.90 -7.09
C GLU A 38 21.76 -6.98 -8.17
N ALA A 39 21.03 -8.09 -7.99
CA ALA A 39 20.93 -9.15 -8.98
C ALA A 39 20.34 -8.64 -10.31
N CYS A 40 19.28 -7.82 -10.27
CA CYS A 40 18.71 -7.21 -11.47
C CYS A 40 19.70 -6.28 -12.18
N ALA A 41 20.50 -5.51 -11.42
CA ALA A 41 21.51 -4.64 -11.99
C ALA A 41 22.66 -5.42 -12.64
N ALA A 42 23.09 -6.52 -12.02
CA ALA A 42 24.16 -7.38 -12.54
C ALA A 42 23.81 -8.07 -13.87
N LEU A 43 22.52 -8.35 -14.10
CA LEU A 43 22.05 -8.96 -15.35
C LEU A 43 22.02 -7.96 -16.53
N ASP A 44 22.04 -6.65 -16.27
CA ASP A 44 21.97 -5.56 -17.27
C ASP A 44 20.89 -5.74 -18.36
N ILE A 45 19.76 -6.35 -17.99
CA ILE A 45 18.61 -6.56 -18.87
C ILE A 45 17.46 -5.62 -18.49
N SER A 46 16.76 -5.12 -19.51
CA SER A 46 15.59 -4.26 -19.33
C SER A 46 14.35 -5.04 -18.88
N GLN A 47 14.33 -6.35 -19.10
CA GLN A 47 13.19 -7.23 -18.85
C GLN A 47 13.65 -8.65 -18.52
N LEU A 48 13.05 -9.24 -17.49
CA LEU A 48 13.20 -10.66 -17.14
C LEU A 48 11.81 -11.33 -17.07
N ARG A 49 11.65 -12.42 -17.80
CA ARG A 49 10.43 -13.25 -17.79
C ARG A 49 10.60 -14.41 -16.82
N HIS A 50 9.66 -14.53 -15.89
CA HIS A 50 9.49 -15.65 -14.98
C HIS A 50 8.17 -16.36 -15.30
N GLU A 51 8.01 -17.63 -14.93
CA GLU A 51 6.81 -18.42 -15.22
C GLU A 51 5.51 -17.76 -14.72
N GLN A 52 5.62 -17.03 -13.61
CA GLN A 52 4.48 -16.38 -12.94
C GLN A 52 4.54 -14.85 -12.96
N ALA A 53 5.60 -14.24 -13.51
CA ALA A 53 5.82 -12.81 -13.36
C ALA A 53 6.67 -12.20 -14.48
N LEU A 54 6.58 -10.88 -14.61
CA LEU A 54 7.45 -10.10 -15.48
C LEU A 54 8.16 -9.02 -14.67
N VAL A 55 9.49 -9.08 -14.64
CA VAL A 55 10.33 -8.04 -14.03
C VAL A 55 10.72 -7.06 -15.12
N LEU A 56 10.46 -5.78 -14.89
CA LEU A 56 10.77 -4.69 -15.82
C LEU A 56 11.60 -3.64 -15.13
N ARG A 57 12.70 -3.23 -15.78
CA ARG A 57 13.44 -2.04 -15.37
C ARG A 57 12.63 -0.81 -15.76
N LYS A 58 12.08 -0.10 -14.77
CA LYS A 58 11.48 1.22 -14.96
C LYS A 58 12.41 2.27 -14.39
N LEU A 59 12.73 3.27 -15.19
CA LEU A 59 13.28 4.52 -14.69
C LEU A 59 12.10 5.34 -14.20
N THR A 60 11.87 5.37 -12.90
CA THR A 60 11.03 6.42 -12.32
C THR A 60 11.76 7.75 -12.57
N PRO A 61 11.04 8.82 -13.00
CA PRO A 61 11.63 10.15 -12.98
C PRO A 61 12.21 10.38 -11.59
N GLY A 62 13.44 10.92 -11.50
CA GLY A 62 13.95 11.45 -10.25
C GLY A 62 12.93 12.42 -9.65
N GLN A 63 12.98 12.64 -8.33
CA GLN A 63 12.13 13.66 -7.71
C GLN A 63 12.21 14.93 -8.54
N TRP A 64 11.07 15.35 -9.10
CA TRP A 64 11.00 16.61 -9.81
C TRP A 64 11.22 17.70 -8.76
N ASP A 65 12.33 18.42 -8.90
CA ASP A 65 12.61 19.60 -8.10
C ASP A 65 11.70 20.73 -8.58
N TYR A 66 10.43 20.65 -8.18
CA TYR A 66 9.42 21.62 -8.57
C TYR A 66 9.76 22.97 -7.94
N PRO A 67 9.71 24.08 -8.70
CA PRO A 67 9.95 25.40 -8.14
C PRO A 67 8.91 25.73 -7.07
N ASP A 68 9.31 26.54 -6.08
CA ASP A 68 8.50 26.91 -4.90
C ASP A 68 7.04 27.25 -5.20
N PRO A 69 6.68 28.00 -6.27
CA PRO A 69 5.29 28.32 -6.57
C PRO A 69 4.40 27.09 -6.81
N ILE A 70 4.95 26.01 -7.38
CA ILE A 70 4.21 24.77 -7.62
C ILE A 70 3.97 24.03 -6.30
N LEU A 71 4.98 23.98 -5.43
CA LEU A 71 4.88 23.37 -4.11
C LEU A 71 3.87 24.13 -3.23
N GLU A 72 3.89 25.45 -3.26
CA GLU A 72 2.92 26.31 -2.56
C GLU A 72 1.49 26.07 -3.06
N HIS A 73 1.28 25.95 -4.37
CA HIS A 73 -0.02 25.63 -4.95
C HIS A 73 -0.53 24.25 -4.51
N GLU A 74 0.35 23.25 -4.44
CA GLU A 74 -0.02 21.91 -3.99
C GLU A 74 -0.44 21.93 -2.50
N GLN A 75 0.32 22.62 -1.66
CA GLN A 75 -0.02 22.79 -0.24
C GLN A 75 -1.36 23.50 -0.06
N ARG A 76 -1.58 24.58 -0.83
CA ARG A 76 -2.84 25.32 -0.81
C ARG A 76 -4.01 24.43 -1.22
N LEU A 77 -3.84 23.61 -2.26
CA LEU A 77 -4.86 22.67 -2.71
C LEU A 77 -5.18 21.61 -1.66
N LYS A 78 -4.16 21.08 -0.97
CA LYS A 78 -4.35 20.13 0.15
C LYS A 78 -5.16 20.78 1.26
N HIS A 79 -4.84 22.02 1.62
CA HIS A 79 -5.57 22.74 2.66
C HIS A 79 -7.04 22.99 2.26
N LEU A 80 -7.29 23.45 1.03
CA LEU A 80 -8.65 23.67 0.53
C LEU A 80 -9.49 22.38 0.51
N LYS A 81 -8.89 21.25 0.09
CA LYS A 81 -9.57 19.95 0.10
C LYS A 81 -9.91 19.51 1.52
N GLN A 82 -9.02 19.76 2.49
CA GLN A 82 -9.25 19.43 3.88
C GLN A 82 -10.39 20.28 4.47
N GLN A 83 -10.35 21.60 4.27
CA GLN A 83 -11.41 22.52 4.70
C GLN A 83 -12.76 22.14 4.08
N PHE A 84 -12.79 21.77 2.80
CA PHE A 84 -14.01 21.32 2.14
C PHE A 84 -14.58 20.07 2.80
N ARG A 85 -13.74 19.07 3.13
CA ARG A 85 -14.18 17.83 3.80
C ARG A 85 -14.74 18.08 5.20
N GLU A 86 -14.11 18.97 5.96
CA GLU A 86 -14.54 19.30 7.32
C GLU A 86 -15.86 20.08 7.33
N THR A 87 -16.09 20.93 6.32
CA THR A 87 -17.30 21.77 6.23
C THR A 87 -18.45 21.09 5.49
N HIS A 88 -18.16 20.10 4.65
CA HIS A 88 -19.14 19.39 3.82
C HIS A 88 -19.09 17.89 4.10
N GLU A 89 -19.06 17.51 5.38
CA GLU A 89 -19.17 16.11 5.78
C GLU A 89 -20.50 15.54 5.22
N PRO A 90 -20.48 14.48 4.39
CA PRO A 90 -21.69 13.93 3.82
C PRO A 90 -22.62 13.40 4.92
N THR A 91 -23.84 13.94 4.99
CA THR A 91 -24.86 13.52 5.95
C THR A 91 -25.57 12.21 5.55
N THR A 92 -25.35 11.73 4.32
CA THR A 92 -25.86 10.46 3.78
C THR A 92 -24.71 9.55 3.37
N GLY A 93 -24.78 8.27 3.74
CA GLY A 93 -23.81 7.25 3.30
C GLY A 93 -22.59 7.08 4.21
N ARG A 94 -22.75 7.16 5.54
CA ARG A 94 -21.68 6.79 6.49
C ARG A 94 -21.25 5.35 6.24
N GLU A 95 -20.05 5.16 5.71
CA GLU A 95 -19.44 3.85 5.53
C GLU A 95 -18.86 3.37 6.87
N ILE A 96 -19.33 2.24 7.37
CA ILE A 96 -18.72 1.59 8.52
C ILE A 96 -17.48 0.86 8.01
N SER A 97 -16.32 1.48 8.19
CA SER A 97 -15.03 0.83 7.92
C SER A 97 -14.42 0.31 9.21
N TRP A 98 -14.00 -0.95 9.20
CA TRP A 98 -13.21 -1.54 10.28
C TRP A 98 -11.74 -1.52 9.87
N SER A 99 -10.88 -0.99 10.74
CA SER A 99 -9.42 -0.99 10.51
C SER A 99 -8.74 -1.86 11.56
N ILE A 100 -7.80 -2.69 11.12
CA ILE A 100 -6.94 -3.49 11.99
C ILE A 100 -5.60 -2.76 12.10
N ARG A 101 -5.25 -2.33 13.31
CA ARG A 101 -3.91 -1.81 13.64
C ARG A 101 -3.19 -2.90 14.44
N LEU A 102 -2.08 -3.39 13.90
CA LEU A 102 -1.22 -4.31 14.63
C LEU A 102 -0.46 -3.52 15.69
N THR A 103 -0.41 -4.01 16.92
CA THR A 103 0.24 -3.34 18.06
C THR A 103 1.68 -3.81 18.28
N THR A 104 2.31 -4.33 17.24
CA THR A 104 3.72 -4.75 17.25
C THR A 104 4.64 -3.57 17.51
#